data_AF-A0A947A8Z1-F1
#
_entry.id   AF-A0A947A8Z1-F1
#
_cell.length_a   1.000
_cell.length_b   1.000
_cell.length_c   1.000
_cell.angle_alpha   90.00
_cell.angle_beta   90.00
_cell.angle_gamma   90.00
#
_symmetry.space_group_name_H-M   'P 1'
#
loop_
_entity.id
_entity.type
_entity.pdbx_description
1 polymer ?
#
loop_
_entity_poly.entity_id
_entity_poly.type
_entity_poly.pdbx_seq_one_letter_code
_entity_poly.pdbx_strand_id
1 'polypeptide(L)'
;MAEETPTGGERTEAPTAKRRQEFRDKGQVAQSKEVHTAALLTITLAFWIFYMPTFYKGLRELISGLWQTSGQFQLNAPSVVYLGVFVLENIAFLIFPLFILVLV
;
A
#
# COMPACT_ATOMS: atom_id res chain seq x y z
N MET A 1 -53.22 2.87 -13.05
CA MET A 1 -52.99 1.82 -14.06
C MET A 1 -51.72 1.12 -13.62
N ALA A 2 -51.86 -0.06 -13.01
CA ALA A 2 -50.74 -0.83 -12.50
C ALA A 2 -50.02 -1.47 -13.70
N GLU A 3 -48.81 -1.00 -14.01
CA GLU A 3 -47.88 -1.78 -14.81
C GLU A 3 -47.26 -2.81 -13.88
N GLU A 4 -47.89 -3.98 -13.84
CA GLU A 4 -47.35 -5.18 -13.23
C GLU A 4 -46.05 -5.54 -13.97
N THR A 5 -44.91 -5.16 -13.40
CA THR A 5 -43.62 -5.80 -13.71
C THR A 5 -43.81 -7.31 -13.61
N PRO A 6 -43.64 -8.09 -14.69
CA PRO A 6 -43.92 -9.50 -14.66
C PRO A 6 -42.91 -10.17 -13.73
N THR A 7 -43.43 -10.59 -12.57
CA THR A 7 -42.95 -11.69 -11.73
C THR A 7 -41.62 -12.28 -12.19
N GLY A 8 -40.53 -11.72 -11.67
CA GLY A 8 -39.21 -12.32 -11.69
C GLY A 8 -39.25 -13.60 -10.86
N GLY A 9 -39.73 -14.69 -11.46
CA GLY A 9 -39.87 -15.97 -10.80
C GLY A 9 -38.53 -16.45 -10.26
N GLU A 10 -38.50 -16.74 -8.96
CA GLU A 10 -37.50 -17.58 -8.30
C GLU A 10 -37.63 -19.02 -8.84
N ARG A 11 -37.28 -19.21 -10.11
CA ARG A 11 -37.10 -20.54 -10.68
C ARG A 11 -35.76 -21.05 -10.16
N THR A 12 -35.78 -22.11 -9.37
CA THR A 12 -34.61 -22.85 -8.85
C THR A 12 -33.80 -23.57 -9.94
N GLU A 13 -34.13 -23.36 -11.21
CA GLU A 13 -33.46 -23.93 -12.36
C GLU A 13 -32.17 -23.18 -12.69
N ALA A 14 -31.13 -23.91 -13.07
CA ALA A 14 -29.87 -23.31 -13.47
C ALA A 14 -30.06 -22.38 -14.69
N PRO A 15 -29.46 -21.17 -14.69
CA PRO A 15 -29.62 -20.22 -15.79
C PRO A 15 -29.01 -20.75 -17.09
N THR A 16 -29.76 -20.63 -18.18
CA THR A 16 -29.31 -20.99 -19.53
C THR A 16 -28.16 -20.09 -20.01
N ALA A 17 -27.37 -20.56 -20.98
CA ALA A 17 -26.22 -19.81 -21.52
C ALA A 17 -26.61 -18.40 -21.99
N LYS A 18 -27.76 -18.26 -22.66
CA LYS A 18 -28.31 -16.98 -23.11
C LYS A 18 -28.63 -16.02 -21.96
N ARG A 19 -29.27 -16.49 -20.87
CA ARG A 19 -29.54 -15.68 -19.68
C ARG A 19 -28.25 -15.19 -19.01
N ARG A 20 -27.22 -16.03 -18.90
CA ARG A 20 -25.92 -15.64 -18.33
C ARG A 20 -25.24 -14.53 -19.15
N GLN A 21 -25.39 -14.57 -20.47
CA GLN A 21 -24.85 -13.55 -21.36
C GLN A 21 -25.63 -12.24 -21.21
N GLU A 22 -26.96 -12.29 -21.17
CA GLU A 22 -27.80 -11.12 -20.90
C GLU A 22 -27.50 -10.47 -19.53
N PHE A 23 -27.21 -11.25 -18.48
CA PHE A 23 -26.80 -10.70 -17.18
C PHE A 23 -25.45 -9.97 -17.24
N ARG A 24 -24.49 -10.49 -18.01
CA ARG A 24 -23.19 -9.85 -18.25
C ARG A 24 -23.33 -8.56 -19.05
N ASP A 25 -24.12 -8.60 -20.13
CA ASP A 25 -24.38 -7.44 -20.99
C ASP A 25 -25.12 -6.33 -20.24
N LYS A 26 -25.98 -6.69 -19.28
CA LYS A 26 -26.65 -5.76 -18.37
C LYS A 26 -25.80 -5.30 -17.18
N GLY A 27 -24.55 -5.78 -17.05
CA GLY A 27 -23.66 -5.46 -15.93
C GLY A 27 -24.11 -6.05 -14.57
N GLN A 28 -25.11 -6.92 -14.55
CA GLN A 28 -25.62 -7.62 -13.36
C GLN A 28 -24.75 -8.83 -13.01
N VAL A 29 -23.44 -8.60 -12.93
CA VAL A 29 -22.46 -9.58 -12.50
C VAL A 29 -22.09 -9.32 -11.05
N ALA A 30 -21.88 -10.39 -10.29
CA ALA A 30 -21.33 -10.26 -8.94
C ALA A 30 -19.94 -9.61 -9.04
N GLN A 31 -19.84 -8.36 -8.58
CA GLN A 31 -18.58 -7.66 -8.45
C GLN A 31 -18.14 -7.74 -6.99
N SER A 32 -16.88 -8.11 -6.76
CA SER A 32 -16.33 -8.07 -5.41
C SER A 32 -15.95 -6.62 -5.09
N LYS A 33 -16.72 -6.03 -4.17
CA LYS A 33 -16.58 -4.63 -3.73
C LYS A 33 -15.23 -4.35 -3.07
N GLU A 34 -14.59 -5.38 -2.52
CA GLU A 34 -13.37 -5.28 -1.71
C GLU A 34 -12.09 -5.68 -2.45
N VAL A 35 -12.14 -5.97 -3.76
CA VAL A 35 -10.93 -6.34 -4.54
C VAL A 35 -9.87 -5.25 -4.45
N HIS A 36 -10.29 -3.99 -4.46
CA HIS A 36 -9.38 -2.85 -4.36
C HIS A 36 -8.69 -2.83 -2.99
N THR A 37 -9.46 -2.96 -1.91
CA THR A 37 -8.95 -3.04 -0.54
C THR A 37 -7.98 -4.22 -0.37
N ALA A 38 -8.34 -5.39 -0.89
CA ALA A 38 -7.50 -6.58 -0.85
C ALA A 38 -6.19 -6.40 -1.63
N ALA A 39 -6.25 -5.77 -2.81
CA ALA A 39 -5.07 -5.47 -3.61
C ALA A 39 -4.14 -4.48 -2.90
N LEU A 40 -4.68 -3.41 -2.32
CA LEU A 40 -3.91 -2.42 -1.56
C LEU A 40 -3.15 -3.05 -0.39
N LEU A 41 -3.84 -3.88 0.40
CA LEU A 41 -3.24 -4.57 1.53
C LEU A 41 -2.16 -5.56 1.08
N THR A 42 -2.40 -6.28 -0.02
CA THR A 42 -1.43 -7.22 -0.60
C THR A 42 -0.17 -6.50 -1.06
N ILE A 43 -0.31 -5.39 -1.77
CA ILE A 43 0.82 -4.58 -2.26
C ILE A 43 1.61 -4.01 -1.07
N THR A 44 0.92 -3.49 -0.06
CA THR A 44 1.55 -2.94 1.15
C THR A 44 2.35 -4.00 1.91
N LEU A 45 1.78 -5.20 2.08
CA LEU A 45 2.48 -6.31 2.73
C LEU A 45 3.67 -6.79 1.90
N ALA A 46 3.49 -6.97 0.60
CA ALA A 46 4.57 -7.36 -0.30
C ALA A 46 5.73 -6.37 -0.24
N PHE A 47 5.43 -5.06 -0.29
CA PHE A 47 6.43 -4.01 -0.12
C PHE A 47 7.25 -4.20 1.16
N TRP A 48 6.59 -4.37 2.30
CA TRP A 48 7.31 -4.56 3.57
C TRP A 48 8.12 -5.85 3.60
N ILE A 49 7.62 -6.96 3.07
CA ILE A 49 8.38 -8.22 3.01
C ILE A 49 9.72 -8.03 2.29
N PHE A 50 9.74 -7.28 1.19
CA PHE A 50 10.96 -7.06 0.41
C PHE A 50 11.82 -5.89 0.94
N TYR A 51 11.19 -4.82 1.43
CA TYR A 51 11.89 -3.60 1.83
C TYR A 51 12.38 -3.61 3.29
N MET A 52 11.74 -4.38 4.17
CA MET A 52 12.05 -4.41 5.60
C MET A 52 13.53 -4.71 5.91
N PRO A 53 14.23 -5.66 5.24
CA PRO A 53 15.64 -5.90 5.51
C PRO A 53 16.52 -4.68 5.24
N THR A 54 16.26 -3.98 4.13
CA THR A 54 16.98 -2.75 3.75
C THR A 54 16.68 -1.62 4.72
N PHE A 55 15.40 -1.42 5.05
CA PHE A 55 14.97 -0.41 6.01
C PHE A 55 15.60 -0.63 7.38
N TYR A 56 15.56 -1.86 7.89
CA TYR A 56 16.14 -2.23 9.18
C TYR A 56 17.65 -2.04 9.20
N LYS A 57 18.35 -2.42 8.12
CA LYS A 57 19.79 -2.20 7.99
C LYS A 57 20.13 -0.71 8.03
N GLY A 58 19.45 0.11 7.23
CA GLY A 58 19.68 1.56 7.21
C GLY A 58 19.39 2.22 8.56
N LEU A 59 18.33 1.78 9.25
CA LEU A 59 17.97 2.29 10.57
C LEU A 59 19.05 1.93 11.60
N ARG A 60 19.53 0.68 11.57
CA ARG A 60 20.62 0.23 12.44
C ARG A 60 21.90 1.01 12.17
N GLU A 61 22.26 1.21 10.91
CA GLU A 61 23.44 1.98 10.52
C GLU A 61 23.36 3.42 11.02
N LEU A 62 22.23 4.10 10.82
CA LEU A 62 21.98 5.44 11.34
C LEU A 62 22.16 5.51 12.87
N ILE A 63 21.46 4.64 13.61
CA ILE A 63 21.52 4.61 15.08
C ILE A 63 22.94 4.32 15.55
N SER A 64 23.59 3.30 14.98
CA SER A 64 24.94 2.90 15.38
C SER A 64 25.98 3.98 15.06
N GLY A 65 25.86 4.67 13.92
CA GLY A 65 26.73 5.77 13.53
C GLY A 65 26.59 6.98 14.47
N LEU A 66 25.36 7.34 14.84
CA LEU A 66 25.10 8.38 15.84
C LEU A 66 25.69 7.99 17.20
N TRP A 67 25.50 6.74 17.63
CA TRP A 67 26.00 6.27 18.91
C TRP A 67 27.53 6.24 18.99
N GLN A 68 28.20 5.78 17.93
CA GLN A 68 29.67 5.77 17.84
C GLN A 68 30.26 7.18 17.85
N THR A 69 29.59 8.13 17.19
CA THR A 69 30.07 9.49 17.04
C THR A 69 29.82 10.34 18.30
N SER A 70 28.84 9.96 19.14
CA SER A 70 28.42 10.71 20.33
C SER A 70 29.54 11.10 21.30
N GLY A 71 30.57 10.26 21.46
CA GLY A 71 31.68 10.50 22.41
C GLY A 71 32.87 11.25 21.83
N GLN A 72 32.94 11.44 20.51
CA GLN A 72 34.06 12.08 19.83
C GLN A 72 33.68 13.38 19.11
N PHE A 73 32.40 13.74 19.13
CA PHE A 73 31.90 14.89 18.38
C PHE A 73 32.25 16.20 19.07
N GLN A 74 33.09 17.01 18.43
CA GLN A 74 33.31 18.38 18.88
C GLN A 74 32.11 19.25 18.50
N LEU A 75 31.39 19.71 19.53
CA LEU A 75 30.22 20.56 19.36
C LEU A 75 30.65 21.96 18.92
N ASN A 76 30.61 22.19 17.60
CA ASN A 76 30.77 23.48 16.98
C ASN A 76 29.60 23.73 16.01
N ALA A 77 29.34 24.98 15.65
CA ALA A 77 28.22 25.35 14.78
C ALA A 77 28.19 24.59 13.43
N PRO A 78 29.30 24.46 12.67
CA PRO A 78 29.27 23.72 11.40
C PRO A 78 29.05 22.21 11.54
N SER A 79 29.60 21.59 12.58
CA SER A 79 29.41 20.16 12.87
C SER A 79 27.96 19.82 13.16
N VAL A 80 27.25 20.67 13.90
CA VAL A 80 25.81 20.46 14.19
C VAL A 80 24.98 20.50 12.91
N VAL A 81 25.27 21.44 12.00
CA VAL A 81 24.57 21.53 10.71
C VAL A 81 24.86 20.30 9.85
N TYR A 82 26.12 19.86 9.78
CA TYR A 82 26.51 18.64 9.05
C TYR A 82 25.77 17.41 9.57
N LEU A 83 25.71 17.24 10.90
CA LEU A 83 24.99 16.13 11.52
C LEU A 83 23.50 16.19 11.22
N GLY A 84 22.90 17.38 11.24
CA GLY A 84 21.50 17.59 10.87
C GLY A 84 21.20 17.19 9.43
N VAL A 85 22.03 17.63 8.48
CA VAL A 85 21.90 17.25 7.05
C VAL A 85 22.08 15.74 6.87
N PHE A 86 23.11 15.16 7.49
CA PHE A 86 23.37 13.71 7.43
C PHE A 86 22.16 12.89 7.92
N VAL A 87 21.57 13.25 9.06
CA VAL A 87 20.40 12.55 9.61
C VAL A 87 19.19 12.72 8.69
N LEU A 88 18.94 13.94 8.20
CA LEU A 88 17.82 14.22 7.30
C LEU A 88 17.93 13.45 5.99
N GLU A 89 19.10 13.43 5.36
CA GLU A 89 19.32 12.69 4.11
C GLU A 89 19.11 11.19 4.29
N ASN A 90 19.69 10.60 5.35
CA ASN A 90 19.52 9.18 5.61
C ASN A 90 18.05 8.82 5.88
N ILE A 91 17.35 9.60 6.70
CA ILE A 91 15.92 9.39 6.96
C ILE A 91 15.10 9.58 5.68
N ALA A 92 15.39 10.60 4.89
CA ALA A 92 14.70 10.87 3.63
C ALA A 92 14.86 9.68 2.67
N PHE A 93 16.08 9.15 2.50
CA PHE A 93 16.31 7.98 1.66
C PHE A 93 15.60 6.72 2.19
N LEU A 94 15.56 6.52 3.51
CA LEU A 94 14.86 5.38 4.10
C LEU A 94 13.33 5.43 3.90
N ILE A 95 12.73 6.62 3.98
CA ILE A 95 11.27 6.79 3.88
C ILE A 95 10.83 6.99 2.43
N PHE A 96 11.70 7.45 1.54
CA PHE A 96 11.38 7.73 0.14
C PHE A 96 10.63 6.59 -0.61
N PRO A 97 11.04 5.32 -0.51
CA PRO A 97 10.29 4.22 -1.14
C PRO A 97 8.87 4.03 -0.58
N LEU A 98 8.67 4.35 0.70
CA LEU A 98 7.35 4.29 1.33
C LEU A 98 6.45 5.45 0.86
N PHE A 99 7.00 6.63 0.61
CA PHE A 99 6.24 7.72 -0.02
C PHE A 99 5.77 7.35 -1.42
N ILE A 100 6.61 6.68 -2.22
CA ILE A 100 6.22 6.19 -3.54
C ILE A 100 5.07 5.20 -3.43
N LEU A 101 5.12 4.27 -2.47
CA LEU A 101 4.05 3.30 -2.24
C LEU A 101 2.69 3.97 -1.98
N VAL A 102 2.67 5.06 -1.21
CA VAL A 102 1.41 5.75 -0.80
C VAL A 102 0.85 6.63 -1.92
N LEU A 103 1.69 7.09 -2.85
CA LEU A 103 1.24 7.91 -3.99
C LEU A 103 0.57 7.10 -5.10
N VAL A 104 0.69 5.76 -5.06
CA VAL A 104 0.07 4.81 -6.01
C VAL A 104 -1.25 4.30 -5.45
#